data_AF-A0A2V6WQ36-F1
#
_entry.id   AF-A0A2V6WQ36-F1
#
_cell.length_a   1.000
_cell.length_b   1.000
_cell.length_c   1.000
_cell.angle_alpha   90.00
_cell.angle_beta   90.00
_cell.angle_gamma   90.00
#
_symmetry.space_group_name_H-M   'P 1'
#
loop_
_entity.id
_entity.type
_entity.pdbx_description
1 polymer ?
#
loop_
_entity_poly.entity_id
_entity_poly.type
_entity_poly.pdbx_seq_one_letter_code
_entity_poly.pdbx_strand_id
1 'polypeptide(L)' 'DISQPAVLVDIAQRVGLSADGAREVLEKRTFKDAVEADWKLSRRYGVTGVPTFVVGRYGAVGAQPYEALEQLVRKAASD' A
#
# COMPACT_ATOMS: atom_id res chain seq x y z
N ASP A 1 -7.80 2.36 -17.68
CA ASP A 1 -8.00 1.26 -16.72
C ASP A 1 -6.65 0.83 -16.20
N ILE A 2 -6.46 0.80 -14.88
CA ILE A 2 -5.18 0.45 -14.23
C ILE A 2 -4.84 -1.04 -14.32
N SER A 3 -5.74 -1.87 -14.84
CA SER A 3 -5.43 -3.27 -15.20
C SER A 3 -4.51 -3.39 -16.43
N GLN A 4 -4.37 -2.32 -17.23
CA GLN A 4 -3.61 -2.34 -18.47
C GLN A 4 -2.15 -1.90 -18.25
N PRO A 5 -1.14 -2.70 -18.66
CA PRO A 5 0.27 -2.34 -18.46
C PRO A 5 0.65 -0.97 -19.06
N ALA A 6 0.10 -0.62 -20.23
CA ALA A 6 0.37 0.67 -20.86
C ALA A 6 -0.05 1.87 -19.99
N VAL A 7 -1.17 1.76 -19.26
CA VAL A 7 -1.63 2.80 -18.34
C VAL A 7 -0.68 2.93 -17.14
N LEU A 8 -0.18 1.82 -16.60
CA LEU A 8 0.78 1.84 -15.50
C LEU A 8 2.13 2.45 -15.90
N VAL A 9 2.60 2.19 -17.12
CA VAL A 9 3.83 2.77 -17.67
C VAL A 9 3.71 4.29 -17.85
N ASP A 10 2.58 4.77 -18.39
CA ASP A 10 2.31 6.22 -18.51
C ASP A 10 2.26 6.90 -17.14
N ILE A 11 1.62 6.28 -16.14
CA ILE A 11 1.63 6.79 -14.75
C ILE A 11 3.06 6.84 -14.20
N ALA A 12 3.85 5.79 -14.40
CA ALA A 12 5.24 5.75 -13.93
C ALA A 12 6.07 6.91 -14.52
N GLN A 13 5.93 7.20 -15.82
CA GLN A 13 6.60 8.33 -16.47
C GLN A 13 6.15 9.68 -15.88
N ARG A 14 4.85 9.87 -15.62
CA ARG A 14 4.31 11.12 -15.05
C ARG A 14 4.83 11.42 -13.65
N VAL A 15 5.21 10.39 -12.88
CA VAL A 15 5.84 10.55 -11.56
C VAL A 15 7.37 10.54 -11.62
N GLY A 16 7.96 10.60 -12.82
CA GLY A 16 9.41 10.73 -13.03
C GLY A 16 10.20 9.42 -13.08
N LEU A 17 9.53 8.27 -13.19
CA LEU A 17 10.18 6.96 -13.30
C LEU A 17 10.43 6.56 -14.77
N SER A 18 11.39 5.66 -14.99
CA SER A 18 11.71 5.13 -16.32
C SER A 18 10.57 4.28 -16.88
N ALA A 19 10.14 4.59 -18.11
CA ALA A 19 9.14 3.81 -18.83
C ALA A 19 9.61 2.39 -19.12
N ASP A 20 10.86 2.25 -19.56
CA ASP A 20 11.46 0.97 -19.91
C ASP A 20 11.65 0.11 -18.66
N GLY A 21 12.11 0.72 -17.57
CA GLY A 21 12.21 0.05 -16.28
C GLY A 21 10.84 -0.39 -15.74
N ALA A 22 9.81 0.46 -15.88
CA ALA A 22 8.45 0.10 -15.50
C ALA A 22 7.91 -1.08 -16.32
N ARG A 23 8.13 -1.10 -17.65
CA ARG A 23 7.76 -2.24 -18.50
C ARG A 23 8.45 -3.53 -18.05
N GLU A 24 9.77 -3.47 -17.85
CA GLU A 24 10.55 -4.62 -17.42
C GLU A 24 10.05 -5.19 -16.08
N VAL A 25 9.79 -4.31 -15.11
CA VAL A 25 9.24 -4.69 -13.80
C VAL A 25 7.87 -5.35 -13.92
N LEU A 26 6.99 -4.81 -14.76
CA LEU A 26 5.64 -5.34 -14.97
C LEU A 26 5.68 -6.69 -15.68
N GLU A 27 6.52 -6.85 -16.70
CA GLU A 27 6.68 -8.09 -17.47
C GLU A 27 7.33 -9.20 -16.65
N LYS A 28 8.46 -8.90 -15.99
CA LYS A 28 9.21 -9.88 -15.17
C LYS A 28 8.59 -10.08 -13.79
N ARG A 29 7.62 -9.25 -13.41
CA ARG A 29 6.94 -9.25 -12.10
C ARG A 29 7.92 -9.24 -10.92
N THR A 30 8.95 -8.40 -10.99
CA THR A 30 10.06 -8.41 -10.02
C THR A 30 9.64 -8.10 -8.58
N PHE A 31 8.50 -7.44 -8.38
CA PHE A 31 7.92 -7.17 -7.05
C PHE A 31 6.82 -8.16 -6.62
N LYS A 32 6.61 -9.26 -7.35
CA LYS A 32 5.57 -10.26 -7.02
C LYS A 32 5.68 -10.73 -5.57
N ASP A 33 6.88 -11.13 -5.15
CA ASP A 33 7.10 -11.70 -3.82
C ASP A 33 6.90 -10.67 -2.71
N ALA A 34 7.25 -9.40 -2.96
CA ALA A 34 6.99 -8.30 -2.04
C ALA A 34 5.48 -8.07 -1.86
N VAL A 35 4.71 -8.02 -2.95
CA VAL A 35 3.25 -7.89 -2.90
C VAL A 35 2.61 -9.08 -2.18
N GLU A 36 3.09 -10.30 -2.42
CA GLU A 36 2.63 -11.49 -1.70
C GLU A 36 2.96 -11.45 -0.20
N ALA A 37 4.12 -10.90 0.17
CA ALA A 37 4.49 -10.70 1.56
C ALA A 37 3.55 -9.71 2.26
N ASP A 38 3.15 -8.62 1.61
CA ASP A 38 2.18 -7.66 2.13
C ASP A 38 0.79 -8.30 2.34
N TRP A 39 0.34 -9.14 1.40
CA TRP A 39 -0.89 -9.93 1.58
C TRP A 39 -0.82 -10.92 2.75
N LYS A 40 0.35 -11.54 2.97
CA LYS A 40 0.55 -12.43 4.13
C LYS A 40 0.57 -11.63 5.43
N LEU A 41 1.18 -10.44 5.43
CA LEU A 41 1.20 -9.54 6.58
C LEU A 41 -0.21 -9.08 6.95
N SER A 42 -1.01 -8.63 5.98
CA SER A 42 -2.38 -8.18 6.22
C SER A 42 -3.25 -9.27 6.84
N ARG A 43 -3.16 -10.51 6.34
CA ARG A 43 -3.84 -11.67 6.93
C ARG A 43 -3.38 -11.98 8.34
N ARG A 44 -2.07 -11.94 8.63
CA ARG A 44 -1.55 -12.15 10.00
C ARG A 44 -2.05 -11.08 10.98
N TYR A 45 -2.27 -9.86 10.50
CA TYR A 45 -2.79 -8.76 11.30
C TYR A 45 -4.33 -8.77 11.40
N GLY A 46 -5.00 -9.76 10.80
CA GLY A 46 -6.45 -9.88 10.82
C GLY A 46 -7.18 -8.82 9.98
N VAL A 47 -6.49 -8.20 9.00
CA VAL A 47 -7.09 -7.18 8.14
C VAL A 47 -8.12 -7.82 7.21
N THR A 48 -9.38 -7.39 7.33
CA THR A 48 -10.52 -7.87 6.52
C THR A 48 -11.11 -6.82 5.59
N GLY A 49 -10.66 -5.56 5.71
CA GLY A 49 -11.16 -4.44 4.91
C GLY A 49 -10.11 -3.34 4.74
N VAL A 50 -10.26 -2.55 3.68
CA VAL A 50 -9.35 -1.44 3.35
C VAL A 50 -10.11 -0.11 3.30
N PRO A 51 -9.46 1.03 3.66
CA PRO A 51 -8.11 1.10 4.22
C PRO A 51 -8.06 0.56 5.66
N THR A 52 -6.90 0.06 6.08
CA THR A 52 -6.60 -0.25 7.49
C THR A 52 -5.26 0.38 7.83
N PHE A 53 -5.20 1.12 8.94
CA PHE A 53 -4.03 1.79 9.45
C PHE A 53 -3.54 1.08 10.70
N VAL A 54 -2.22 0.93 10.86
CA VAL A 54 -1.60 0.27 12.02
C VAL A 54 -0.42 1.12 12.50
N VAL A 55 -0.39 1.43 13.80
CA VAL A 55 0.69 2.18 14.45
C VAL A 55 1.06 1.47 15.76
N GLY A 56 2.23 0.84 15.79
CA GLY A 56 2.63 -0.03 16.90
C GLY A 56 1.64 -1.19 17.08
N ARG A 57 1.03 -1.30 18.26
CA ARG A 57 -0.02 -2.29 18.57
C ARG A 57 -1.45 -1.83 18.26
N TYR A 58 -1.60 -0.59 17.80
CA TYR A 58 -2.90 0.04 17.57
C TYR A 58 -3.28 -0.04 16.10
N GLY A 59 -4.58 -0.18 15.82
CA GLY A 59 -5.09 -0.19 14.46
C GLY A 59 -6.42 0.54 14.32
N ALA A 60 -6.70 1.02 13.12
CA ALA A 60 -7.96 1.64 12.74
C ALA A 60 -8.40 1.10 11.37
N VAL A 61 -9.64 0.62 11.28
CA VAL A 61 -10.20 -0.01 10.08
C VAL A 61 -11.22 0.91 9.43
N GLY A 62 -11.20 1.00 8.10
CA GLY A 62 -12.07 1.84 7.30
C GLY A 62 -11.52 3.25 7.08
N ALA A 63 -12.22 4.01 6.23
CA ALA A 63 -11.91 5.40 5.96
C ALA A 63 -12.29 6.28 7.16
N GLN A 64 -11.42 6.31 8.16
CA GLN A 64 -11.62 7.06 9.39
C GLN A 64 -11.45 8.57 9.18
N PRO A 65 -12.14 9.41 9.97
CA PRO A 65 -11.89 10.85 10.02
C PRO A 65 -10.44 11.17 10.39
N TYR A 66 -9.98 12.35 9.98
CA TYR A 66 -8.61 12.82 10.24
C TYR A 66 -8.28 12.79 11.74
N GLU A 67 -9.20 13.26 12.58
CA GLU A 67 -9.03 13.37 14.04
C GLU A 67 -8.83 11.99 14.68
N ALA A 68 -9.48 10.94 14.14
CA ALA A 68 -9.32 9.58 14.62
C ALA A 68 -7.94 9.00 14.27
N LEU A 69 -7.42 9.31 13.08
CA LEU A 69 -6.06 8.93 12.68
C LEU A 69 -5.00 9.70 13.47
N GLU A 70 -5.23 10.98 13.75
CA GLU A 70 -4.35 11.78 14.61
C GLU A 70 -4.27 11.18 16.03
N GLN A 71 -5.43 10.85 16.63
CA GLN A 71 -5.48 10.21 17.94
C GLN A 71 -4.81 8.83 17.95
N LEU A 72 -4.96 8.04 16.88
CA LEU A 72 -4.27 6.75 16.73
C LEU A 72 -2.76 6.92 16.86
N VAL A 73 -2.17 7.88 16.15
CA VAL A 73 -0.73 8.15 16.19
C VAL A 73 -0.31 8.69 17.55
N ARG A 74 -1.04 9.65 18.12
CA ARG A 74 -0.73 10.23 19.45
C ARG A 74 -0.74 9.17 20.55
N LYS A 75 -1.75 8.29 20.55
CA LYS A 75 -1.87 7.19 21.52
C LYS A 75 -0.72 6.19 21.39
N ALA A 76 -0.37 5.84 20.15
CA ALA A 76 0.74 4.92 19.91
C ALA A 76 2.11 5.51 20.32
N ALA A 77 2.27 6.83 20.31
CA ALA A 77 3.50 7.50 20.72
C ALA A 77 3.62 7.73 22.24
N SER A 78 2.50 7.72 22.98
CA SER A 78 2.46 7.90 24.44
C SER A 78 2.57 6.59 25.23
N ASP A 79 2.55 5.46 24.52
CA ASP A 79 2.61 4.10 25.04
C ASP A 79 4.02 3.51 24.94
#